data_AF-A0A9P6G7B0-F1
#
_entry.id   AF-A0A9P6G7B0-F1
#
_cell.length_a   1.000
_cell.length_b   1.000
_cell.length_c   1.000
_cell.angle_alpha   90.00
_cell.angle_beta   90.00
_cell.angle_gamma   90.00
#
_symmetry.space_group_name_H-M   'P 1'
#
loop_
_entity.id
_entity.type
_entity.pdbx_description
1 polymer ?
#
loop_
_entity_poly.entity_id
_entity_poly.type
_entity_poly.pdbx_seq_one_letter_code
_entity_poly.pdbx_strand_id
1 'polypeptide(L)'
;MIFQTVDQLYSHAKVEHAFLLNNLDPDMARAQVQDAALQMKGLTDQSSGATAGGGSTPDITELSLGARGRLSPSGKKRPADSDPEIYGETVPERTRSKGRGPRLSPYQTTEAASEWSVGANRSQNHARTPQSTHPSAPPTLLAASTTMPARMWKHGIHSLLECLRRRLPESIDYMLAFIHLAYQMMALLYETVPAFEDTWIECLGDLGRYRMAIEDENLRDRETNPSVGRLYHHLAILARPNALRQLYYYARSLTSVKLFPSARESILTLLDPMLSRPADSYFHDLPIDTCFIQTHGILFGKHSADRFEDARFAFQSQLNNHIGRVTAKWKEQGVYVAVTNLSGLFSYGSDNSILRQIFILHGKQLAQSATTPAQSDKDSRPPSLIEDDTSSQTLLDSEVPAQIETLSSDFSFSHAYLLTMTTLTLVLRRTGDKNVLPYVHVLLAFLLTLASIKYVAHFNDHAPWTELVSFLSTLLKSEQRPEKLILGPVFPEDQADSLPLPEDYFFRGQIWSQWYLPDGWFEREHDEQDRSQEFASTVKLRTERVLHLGYELANYGRWISYNEQTQKFSVTTSCDSSQNI
;
A
#
# COMPACT_ATOMS: atom_id res chain seq x y z
N MET A 1 -3.66 17.71 -26.55
CA MET A 1 -2.20 17.87 -26.66
C MET A 1 -1.70 18.26 -25.27
N ILE A 2 -0.88 17.42 -24.62
CA ILE A 2 -0.60 17.47 -23.17
C ILE A 2 0.42 18.57 -22.80
N PHE A 3 1.21 19.07 -23.76
CA PHE A 3 2.19 20.14 -23.55
C PHE A 3 1.89 21.34 -24.45
N GLN A 4 1.94 22.54 -23.90
CA GLN A 4 1.61 23.80 -24.60
C GLN A 4 2.84 24.47 -25.23
N THR A 5 4.05 24.14 -24.77
CA THR A 5 5.32 24.67 -25.29
C THR A 5 6.38 23.59 -25.44
N VAL A 6 7.36 23.83 -26.32
CA VAL A 6 8.52 22.93 -26.51
C VAL A 6 9.36 22.82 -25.24
N ASP A 7 9.42 23.89 -24.43
CA ASP A 7 10.14 23.87 -23.15
C ASP A 7 9.47 22.97 -22.10
N GLN A 8 8.14 22.90 -22.08
CA GLN A 8 7.40 21.96 -21.22
C GLN A 8 7.60 20.50 -21.66
N LEU A 9 7.67 20.26 -22.96
CA LEU A 9 7.95 18.92 -23.50
C LEU A 9 9.40 18.51 -23.21
N TYR A 10 10.34 19.45 -23.34
CA TYR A 10 11.76 19.21 -23.05
C TYR A 10 12.02 18.99 -21.56
N SER A 11 11.38 19.75 -20.67
CA SER A 11 11.51 19.54 -19.23
C SER A 11 10.96 18.18 -18.80
N HIS A 12 9.83 17.76 -19.39
CA HIS A 12 9.27 16.43 -19.18
C HIS A 12 10.21 15.32 -19.70
N ALA A 13 10.71 15.46 -20.92
CA ALA A 13 11.64 14.48 -21.52
C ALA A 13 12.96 14.38 -20.76
N LYS A 14 13.44 15.48 -20.16
CA LYS A 14 14.64 15.48 -19.31
C LYS A 14 14.44 14.68 -18.01
N VAL A 15 13.22 14.65 -17.47
CA VAL A 15 12.89 13.91 -16.24
C VAL A 15 12.70 12.43 -16.54
N GLU A 16 11.95 12.07 -17.58
CA GLU A 16 11.61 10.66 -17.87
C GLU A 16 12.66 9.93 -18.73
N HIS A 17 13.44 10.66 -19.52
CA HIS A 17 14.38 10.10 -20.50
C HIS A 17 15.79 10.69 -20.37
N ALA A 18 16.19 11.00 -19.13
CA ALA A 18 17.50 11.59 -18.82
C ALA A 18 18.67 10.86 -19.49
N PHE A 19 18.64 9.52 -19.56
CA PHE A 19 19.70 8.72 -20.17
C PHE A 19 19.91 8.96 -21.68
N LEU A 20 18.88 9.41 -22.40
CA LEU A 20 18.96 9.75 -23.84
C LEU A 20 19.47 11.17 -24.08
N LEU A 21 19.24 12.08 -23.13
CA LEU A 21 19.48 13.51 -23.30
C LEU A 21 20.74 14.01 -22.57
N ASN A 22 21.25 13.26 -21.58
CA ASN A 22 22.39 13.67 -20.74
C ASN A 22 23.74 13.82 -21.50
N ASN A 23 23.86 13.24 -22.70
CA ASN A 23 25.09 13.31 -23.50
C ASN A 23 24.99 14.27 -24.70
N LEU A 24 23.89 15.02 -24.81
CA LEU A 24 23.62 15.94 -25.91
C LEU A 24 23.71 17.39 -25.44
N ASP A 25 24.20 18.26 -26.31
CA ASP A 25 24.17 19.70 -26.09
C ASP A 25 22.71 20.18 -25.96
N PRO A 26 22.36 21.08 -25.01
CA PRO A 26 20.97 21.41 -24.69
C PRO A 26 20.15 21.92 -25.88
N ASP A 27 20.78 22.60 -26.83
CA ASP A 27 20.11 23.10 -28.02
C ASP A 27 19.86 22.00 -29.06
N MET A 28 20.76 21.01 -29.16
CA MET A 28 20.51 19.81 -29.97
C MET A 28 19.44 18.91 -29.34
N ALA A 29 19.44 18.77 -28.02
CA ALA A 29 18.48 17.96 -27.29
C ALA A 29 17.05 18.52 -27.44
N ARG A 30 16.88 19.86 -27.40
CA ARG A 30 15.61 20.53 -27.71
C ARG A 30 15.17 20.31 -29.15
N ALA A 31 16.09 20.46 -30.11
CA ALA A 31 15.79 20.25 -31.52
C ALA A 31 15.35 18.81 -31.81
N GLN A 32 15.97 17.82 -31.16
CA GLN A 32 15.65 16.40 -31.33
C GLN A 32 14.29 16.03 -30.71
N VAL A 33 13.96 16.59 -29.55
CA VAL A 33 12.64 16.44 -28.92
C VAL A 33 11.55 17.11 -29.76
N GLN A 34 11.85 18.27 -30.36
CA GLN A 34 10.93 18.96 -31.25
C GLN A 34 10.72 18.22 -32.58
N ASP A 35 11.77 17.66 -33.16
CA ASP A 35 11.69 16.89 -34.41
C ASP A 35 10.93 15.57 -34.22
N ALA A 36 11.15 14.88 -33.09
CA ALA A 36 10.37 13.70 -32.71
C ALA A 36 8.87 14.02 -32.51
N ALA A 37 8.56 15.18 -31.92
CA ALA A 37 7.18 15.65 -31.78
C ALA A 37 6.53 16.01 -33.12
N LEU A 38 7.29 16.59 -34.05
CA LEU A 38 6.84 16.91 -35.40
C LEU A 38 6.66 15.66 -36.27
N GLN A 39 7.50 14.64 -36.12
CA GLN A 39 7.33 13.35 -36.80
C GLN A 39 6.08 12.61 -36.32
N MET A 40 5.82 12.59 -35.00
CA MET A 40 4.56 12.04 -34.48
C MET A 40 3.34 12.80 -34.98
N LYS A 41 3.43 14.14 -35.10
CA LYS A 41 2.35 14.97 -35.62
C LYS A 41 2.12 14.76 -37.13
N GLY A 42 3.20 14.60 -37.91
CA GLY A 42 3.15 14.28 -39.33
C GLY A 42 2.54 12.90 -39.62
N LEU A 43 2.77 11.91 -38.75
CA LEU A 43 2.14 10.59 -38.84
C LEU A 43 0.63 10.63 -38.53
N THR A 44 0.20 11.50 -37.62
CA THR A 44 -1.24 11.70 -37.34
C THR A 44 -1.98 12.45 -38.46
N ASP A 45 -1.33 13.39 -39.14
CA ASP A 45 -1.93 14.13 -40.25
C ASP A 45 -1.94 13.33 -41.57
N GLN A 46 -0.98 12.41 -41.78
CA GLN A 46 -1.02 11.47 -42.92
C GLN A 46 -2.08 10.37 -42.75
N SER A 47 -2.46 10.03 -41.52
CA SER A 47 -3.52 9.05 -41.24
C SER A 47 -4.93 9.60 -41.52
N SER A 48 -5.10 10.91 -41.70
CA SER A 48 -6.41 11.54 -41.90
C SER A 48 -6.77 11.78 -43.38
N GLY A 49 -5.89 11.41 -44.33
CA GLY A 49 -6.09 11.65 -45.76
C GLY A 49 -5.59 10.53 -46.67
N ALA A 50 -6.10 9.29 -46.54
CA ALA A 50 -5.87 8.26 -47.54
C ALA A 50 -7.04 7.27 -47.64
N THR A 51 -8.08 7.65 -48.40
CA THR A 51 -8.92 6.69 -49.11
C THR A 51 -8.89 7.06 -50.59
N ALA A 52 -7.92 6.52 -51.32
CA ALA A 52 -8.00 6.34 -52.78
C ALA A 52 -6.85 5.44 -53.26
N GLY A 53 -7.22 4.26 -53.75
CA GLY A 53 -6.53 3.38 -54.70
C GLY A 53 -5.01 3.42 -54.88
N GLY A 54 -4.39 2.26 -54.65
CA GLY A 54 -3.42 1.67 -55.57
C GLY A 54 -1.93 1.94 -55.31
N GLY A 55 -1.18 0.86 -55.04
CA GLY A 55 0.27 0.79 -55.31
C GLY A 55 1.17 0.66 -54.08
N SER A 56 1.71 -0.56 -53.91
CA SER A 56 2.99 -0.92 -53.29
C SER A 56 3.39 -0.37 -51.91
N THR A 57 3.42 -1.27 -50.94
CA THR A 57 4.06 -1.16 -49.61
C THR A 57 5.54 -0.77 -49.72
N PRO A 58 6.04 0.24 -48.97
CA PRO A 58 7.48 0.42 -48.79
C PRO A 58 8.00 -0.53 -47.69
N ASP A 59 9.15 -1.14 -47.99
CA ASP A 59 9.88 -2.09 -47.16
C ASP A 59 10.66 -1.34 -46.06
N ILE A 60 10.48 -1.72 -44.79
CA ILE A 60 11.06 -1.04 -43.61
C ILE A 60 12.30 -1.80 -43.08
N THR A 61 12.89 -2.71 -43.85
CA THR A 61 14.11 -3.41 -43.44
C THR A 61 15.41 -2.58 -43.46
N GLU A 62 15.37 -1.27 -43.73
CA GLU A 62 16.59 -0.46 -43.93
C GLU A 62 16.80 0.73 -42.97
N LEU A 63 16.37 0.61 -41.70
CA LEU A 63 16.82 1.51 -40.63
C LEU A 63 17.44 0.71 -39.48
N SER A 64 18.64 0.20 -39.72
CA SER A 64 19.54 -0.33 -38.69
C SER A 64 21.00 -0.03 -39.04
N LEU A 65 21.49 1.10 -38.55
CA LEU A 65 22.89 1.34 -38.21
C LEU A 65 22.97 1.08 -36.70
N GLY A 66 23.72 0.14 -36.12
CA GLY A 66 24.85 -0.65 -36.58
C GLY A 66 25.89 -0.62 -35.46
N ALA A 67 25.93 -1.63 -34.58
CA ALA A 67 27.11 -1.97 -33.78
C ALA A 67 27.04 -3.41 -33.26
N ARG A 68 27.84 -4.26 -33.92
CA ARG A 68 28.31 -5.60 -33.54
C ARG A 68 28.86 -5.57 -32.09
N GLY A 69 28.83 -6.58 -31.25
CA GLY A 69 28.57 -8.01 -31.35
C GLY A 69 29.39 -8.70 -30.25
N ARG A 70 28.85 -9.73 -29.59
CA ARG A 70 29.62 -10.80 -28.93
C ARG A 70 28.81 -12.09 -28.98
N LEU A 71 29.39 -13.09 -29.62
CA LEU A 71 28.93 -14.48 -29.65
C LEU A 71 29.29 -15.17 -28.35
N SER A 72 28.42 -16.06 -27.86
CA SER A 72 28.78 -17.33 -27.21
C SER A 72 27.59 -18.29 -27.14
N PRO A 73 27.82 -19.62 -27.07
CA PRO A 73 27.06 -20.58 -27.87
C PRO A 73 26.13 -21.52 -27.08
N SER A 74 25.19 -22.07 -27.85
CA SER A 74 24.43 -23.32 -27.67
C SER A 74 25.02 -24.37 -26.72
N GLY A 75 24.18 -24.84 -25.78
CA GLY A 75 24.36 -26.07 -25.01
C GLY A 75 23.06 -26.87 -24.95
N LYS A 76 23.10 -28.13 -25.41
CA LYS A 76 21.98 -29.01 -25.77
C LYS A 76 21.23 -29.60 -24.57
N LYS A 77 19.90 -29.73 -24.73
CA LYS A 77 19.00 -30.68 -24.03
C LYS A 77 19.41 -32.14 -24.28
N ARG A 78 19.21 -33.01 -23.27
CA ARG A 78 18.78 -34.42 -23.41
C ARG A 78 17.97 -34.88 -22.17
N PRO A 79 17.16 -35.95 -22.31
CA PRO A 79 15.84 -36.07 -21.67
C PRO A 79 15.74 -37.16 -20.58
N ALA A 80 14.52 -37.26 -20.02
CA ALA A 80 14.03 -38.16 -18.98
C ALA A 80 13.95 -39.65 -19.38
N ASP A 81 13.94 -40.52 -18.37
CA ASP A 81 13.56 -41.93 -18.42
C ASP A 81 12.48 -42.22 -17.35
N SER A 82 11.62 -43.18 -17.68
CA SER A 82 10.34 -43.54 -17.07
C SER A 82 10.32 -44.97 -16.49
N ASP A 83 9.63 -45.13 -15.33
CA ASP A 83 8.85 -46.29 -14.81
C ASP A 83 9.55 -47.65 -14.54
N PRO A 84 8.97 -48.65 -13.81
CA PRO A 84 7.55 -48.88 -13.44
C PRO A 84 7.22 -49.49 -12.04
N GLU A 85 5.90 -49.68 -11.86
CA GLU A 85 5.03 -50.30 -10.82
C GLU A 85 5.40 -51.70 -10.25
N ILE A 86 4.75 -52.11 -9.14
CA ILE A 86 4.23 -53.50 -8.86
C ILE A 86 3.35 -53.58 -7.57
N TYR A 87 2.09 -54.09 -7.74
CA TYR A 87 1.14 -54.89 -6.90
C TYR A 87 0.84 -54.54 -5.40
N GLY A 88 -0.34 -54.71 -4.78
CA GLY A 88 -1.63 -55.37 -5.07
C GLY A 88 -2.25 -55.95 -3.76
N GLU A 89 -3.58 -56.20 -3.72
CA GLU A 89 -4.41 -56.96 -2.73
C GLU A 89 -5.02 -56.23 -1.49
N THR A 90 -6.22 -56.48 -0.95
CA THR A 90 -7.57 -57.00 -1.34
C THR A 90 -8.55 -56.73 -0.16
N VAL A 91 -9.87 -56.62 -0.44
CA VAL A 91 -11.03 -56.35 0.48
C VAL A 91 -11.58 -57.64 1.13
N PRO A 92 -12.54 -57.65 2.12
CA PRO A 92 -14.02 -57.56 1.86
C PRO A 92 -14.85 -56.84 2.99
N GLU A 93 -15.79 -55.93 2.74
CA GLU A 93 -17.23 -56.03 2.33
C GLU A 93 -18.27 -56.49 3.41
N ARG A 94 -19.28 -55.62 3.70
CA ARG A 94 -20.67 -56.05 4.00
C ARG A 94 -21.74 -54.94 3.84
N THR A 95 -22.48 -55.03 2.73
CA THR A 95 -23.95 -54.81 2.50
C THR A 95 -24.74 -53.69 3.22
N ARG A 96 -25.42 -52.80 2.48
CA ARG A 96 -26.87 -52.89 2.10
C ARG A 96 -27.36 -51.61 1.37
N SER A 97 -28.26 -51.77 0.41
CA SER A 97 -28.68 -50.77 -0.58
C SER A 97 -30.09 -50.17 -0.39
N LYS A 98 -30.24 -48.93 -0.90
CA LYS A 98 -31.41 -48.25 -1.54
C LYS A 98 -32.29 -47.27 -0.73
N GLY A 99 -32.33 -46.02 -1.23
CA GLY A 99 -33.44 -45.06 -1.09
C GLY A 99 -33.07 -43.57 -1.31
N ARG A 100 -33.13 -43.08 -2.57
CA ARG A 100 -32.99 -41.67 -3.07
C ARG A 100 -33.84 -40.64 -2.28
N GLY A 101 -33.56 -39.35 -2.09
CA GLY A 101 -32.66 -38.27 -2.58
C GLY A 101 -33.39 -36.91 -2.27
N PRO A 102 -32.93 -35.68 -2.66
CA PRO A 102 -31.58 -35.15 -2.85
C PRO A 102 -31.29 -33.90 -1.99
N ARG A 103 -30.05 -33.72 -1.50
CA ARG A 103 -29.45 -32.39 -1.25
C ARG A 103 -28.03 -32.41 -1.77
N LEU A 104 -27.80 -31.59 -2.79
CA LEU A 104 -26.52 -31.42 -3.48
C LEU A 104 -25.66 -30.43 -2.70
N SER A 105 -24.51 -30.92 -2.22
CA SER A 105 -23.24 -30.20 -2.19
C SER A 105 -22.38 -30.86 -3.27
N PRO A 106 -21.49 -30.12 -3.96
CA PRO A 106 -20.07 -30.33 -3.65
C PRO A 106 -19.22 -29.07 -3.85
N TYR A 107 -18.00 -29.05 -3.30
CA TYR A 107 -16.79 -28.87 -4.12
C TYR A 107 -15.57 -29.35 -3.32
N GLN A 108 -15.00 -30.46 -3.78
CA GLN A 108 -13.60 -30.80 -3.63
C GLN A 108 -12.94 -30.65 -5.00
N THR A 109 -11.70 -30.19 -4.95
CA THR A 109 -10.80 -29.70 -5.99
C THR A 109 -10.29 -30.79 -6.93
N THR A 110 -10.08 -30.44 -8.20
CA THR A 110 -9.09 -31.10 -9.07
C THR A 110 -8.40 -30.05 -9.94
N GLU A 111 -7.07 -29.99 -9.84
CA GLU A 111 -6.18 -29.31 -10.78
C GLU A 111 -6.42 -29.81 -12.21
N ALA A 112 -6.56 -28.88 -13.15
CA ALA A 112 -6.46 -29.14 -14.58
C ALA A 112 -5.67 -27.99 -15.22
N ALA A 113 -4.41 -28.28 -15.54
CA ALA A 113 -3.69 -27.53 -16.55
C ALA A 113 -4.39 -27.69 -17.91
N SER A 114 -4.35 -26.63 -18.73
CA SER A 114 -4.71 -26.60 -20.16
C SER A 114 -6.20 -26.61 -20.57
N GLU A 115 -7.00 -25.65 -20.11
CA GLU A 115 -8.28 -25.29 -20.75
C GLU A 115 -8.52 -23.76 -20.77
N TRP A 116 -7.71 -23.00 -21.51
CA TRP A 116 -7.92 -21.55 -21.66
C TRP A 116 -8.14 -21.14 -23.12
N SER A 117 -8.97 -21.88 -23.87
CA SER A 117 -9.42 -21.45 -25.22
C SER A 117 -10.67 -22.16 -25.78
N VAL A 118 -11.35 -23.04 -25.04
CA VAL A 118 -12.49 -23.81 -25.60
C VAL A 118 -13.82 -23.08 -25.34
N GLY A 119 -14.00 -21.93 -25.99
CA GLY A 119 -15.27 -21.19 -25.99
C GLY A 119 -15.62 -20.57 -27.35
N ALA A 120 -14.63 -20.22 -28.17
CA ALA A 120 -14.84 -19.42 -29.37
C ALA A 120 -15.19 -20.21 -30.66
N ASN A 121 -15.20 -21.55 -30.64
CA ASN A 121 -15.26 -22.35 -31.87
C ASN A 121 -16.58 -23.08 -32.17
N ARG A 122 -17.68 -22.81 -31.44
CA ARG A 122 -18.96 -23.51 -31.68
C ARG A 122 -19.88 -22.88 -32.74
N SER A 123 -19.45 -21.81 -33.41
CA SER A 123 -20.28 -21.08 -34.39
C SER A 123 -19.62 -20.91 -35.77
N GLN A 124 -18.82 -21.88 -36.20
CA GLN A 124 -18.31 -21.93 -37.58
C GLN A 124 -18.59 -23.29 -38.19
N ASN A 125 -19.80 -23.48 -38.71
CA ASN A 125 -20.06 -24.48 -39.74
C ASN A 125 -21.33 -24.07 -40.48
N HIS A 126 -21.18 -23.30 -41.56
CA HIS A 126 -21.92 -23.42 -42.82
C HIS A 126 -21.49 -22.31 -43.77
N ALA A 127 -20.50 -22.60 -44.63
CA ALA A 127 -20.23 -21.82 -45.83
C ALA A 127 -20.23 -22.78 -47.03
N ARG A 128 -21.20 -22.62 -47.92
CA ARG A 128 -21.18 -23.19 -49.27
C ARG A 128 -21.70 -22.10 -50.24
N THR A 129 -20.91 -21.78 -51.24
CA THR A 129 -21.22 -20.88 -52.37
C THR A 129 -20.95 -21.65 -53.68
N PRO A 130 -21.29 -21.15 -54.90
CA PRO A 130 -22.33 -20.18 -55.31
C PRO A 130 -23.10 -20.60 -56.59
N GLN A 131 -24.19 -19.90 -56.97
CA GLN A 131 -24.42 -19.43 -58.36
C GLN A 131 -25.66 -18.50 -58.51
N SER A 132 -25.42 -17.34 -59.15
CA SER A 132 -26.24 -16.48 -60.06
C SER A 132 -27.78 -16.58 -60.07
N THR A 133 -28.63 -15.54 -60.19
CA THR A 133 -28.50 -14.12 -60.61
C THR A 133 -29.89 -13.43 -60.52
N HIS A 134 -29.91 -12.12 -60.21
CA HIS A 134 -30.92 -11.05 -60.55
C HIS A 134 -32.27 -10.96 -59.79
N PRO A 135 -32.95 -9.77 -59.79
CA PRO A 135 -32.44 -8.42 -59.52
C PRO A 135 -33.45 -7.59 -58.66
N SER A 136 -33.16 -7.31 -57.39
CA SER A 136 -33.59 -6.10 -56.65
C SER A 136 -33.33 -6.24 -55.14
N ALA A 137 -32.48 -5.34 -54.60
CA ALA A 137 -32.14 -5.09 -53.19
C ALA A 137 -31.19 -6.12 -52.46
N PRO A 138 -30.70 -5.81 -51.24
CA PRO A 138 -29.35 -5.40 -50.74
C PRO A 138 -28.56 -6.60 -50.07
N PRO A 139 -27.32 -6.52 -49.46
CA PRO A 139 -27.09 -6.05 -48.06
C PRO A 139 -25.58 -5.82 -47.65
N THR A 140 -24.85 -4.84 -48.16
CA THR A 140 -23.37 -4.76 -47.90
C THR A 140 -22.92 -4.02 -46.63
N LEU A 141 -23.83 -3.45 -45.82
CA LEU A 141 -23.44 -2.69 -44.61
C LEU A 141 -23.64 -3.42 -43.27
N LEU A 142 -24.13 -4.67 -43.28
CA LEU A 142 -24.36 -5.44 -42.05
C LEU A 142 -23.34 -6.56 -41.80
N ALA A 143 -22.51 -6.93 -42.78
CA ALA A 143 -21.45 -7.91 -42.58
C ALA A 143 -20.19 -7.32 -41.88
N ALA A 144 -20.08 -5.99 -41.82
CA ALA A 144 -19.01 -5.29 -41.12
C ALA A 144 -19.32 -5.01 -39.64
N SER A 145 -20.57 -5.15 -39.19
CA SER A 145 -20.97 -4.74 -37.84
C SER A 145 -20.61 -5.79 -36.78
N THR A 146 -20.69 -7.09 -37.07
CA THR A 146 -20.48 -8.16 -36.07
C THR A 146 -19.02 -8.59 -35.88
N THR A 147 -18.09 -8.17 -36.74
CA THR A 147 -16.67 -8.56 -36.67
C THR A 147 -15.75 -7.48 -36.07
N MET A 148 -16.23 -6.24 -35.94
CA MET A 148 -15.43 -5.13 -35.40
C MET A 148 -15.05 -5.33 -33.91
N PRO A 149 -15.99 -5.68 -33.00
CA PRO A 149 -15.66 -5.92 -31.58
C PRO A 149 -14.61 -7.03 -31.39
N ALA A 150 -14.81 -8.16 -32.08
CA ALA A 150 -13.92 -9.31 -31.98
C ALA A 150 -12.50 -9.01 -32.51
N ARG A 151 -12.37 -8.22 -33.58
CA ARG A 151 -11.06 -7.82 -34.12
C ARG A 151 -10.36 -6.83 -33.20
N MET A 152 -11.09 -5.86 -32.66
CA MET A 152 -10.56 -4.90 -31.70
C MET A 152 -10.06 -5.61 -30.44
N TRP A 153 -10.83 -6.54 -29.90
CA TRP A 153 -10.40 -7.36 -28.75
C TRP A 153 -9.14 -8.15 -29.09
N LYS A 154 -9.16 -8.97 -30.15
CA LYS A 154 -8.06 -9.87 -30.50
C LYS A 154 -6.75 -9.14 -30.82
N HIS A 155 -6.83 -8.07 -31.60
CA HIS A 155 -5.64 -7.40 -32.15
C HIS A 155 -5.26 -6.13 -31.42
N GLY A 156 -6.21 -5.44 -30.79
CA GLY A 156 -5.98 -4.18 -30.09
C GLY A 156 -5.76 -4.34 -28.59
N ILE A 157 -6.37 -5.34 -27.94
CA ILE A 157 -6.34 -5.48 -26.48
C ILE A 157 -5.60 -6.76 -26.07
N HIS A 158 -6.10 -7.92 -26.49
CA HIS A 158 -5.60 -9.22 -26.08
C HIS A 158 -4.13 -9.48 -26.48
N SER A 159 -3.75 -9.10 -27.71
CA SER A 159 -2.37 -9.24 -28.20
C SER A 159 -1.35 -8.45 -27.36
N LEU A 160 -1.73 -7.24 -26.92
CA LEU A 160 -0.91 -6.37 -26.10
C LEU A 160 -0.87 -6.85 -24.65
N LEU A 161 -2.01 -7.28 -24.10
CA LEU A 161 -2.07 -7.91 -22.77
C LEU A 161 -1.16 -9.14 -22.70
N GLU A 162 -1.20 -9.99 -23.70
CA GLU A 162 -0.38 -11.20 -23.76
C GLU A 162 1.12 -10.89 -23.92
N CYS A 163 1.46 -9.83 -24.66
CA CYS A 163 2.85 -9.36 -24.76
C CYS A 163 3.37 -8.83 -23.42
N LEU A 164 2.55 -8.05 -22.71
CA LEU A 164 2.87 -7.52 -21.40
C LEU A 164 2.95 -8.64 -20.37
N ARG A 165 2.03 -9.60 -20.38
CA ARG A 165 2.00 -10.78 -19.49
C ARG A 165 3.30 -11.59 -19.56
N ARG A 166 3.85 -11.83 -20.75
CA ARG A 166 5.10 -12.61 -20.92
C ARG A 166 6.35 -11.94 -20.36
N ARG A 167 6.28 -10.65 -20.07
CA ARG A 167 7.39 -9.84 -19.53
C ARG A 167 7.21 -9.49 -18.06
N LEU A 168 6.24 -10.11 -17.39
CA LEU A 168 6.13 -10.01 -15.95
C LEU A 168 7.37 -10.64 -15.29
N PRO A 169 7.90 -10.05 -14.22
CA PRO A 169 7.32 -8.94 -13.42
C PRO A 169 7.64 -7.51 -13.91
N GLU A 170 8.59 -7.32 -14.82
CA GLU A 170 9.11 -5.99 -15.20
C GLU A 170 8.09 -5.08 -15.90
N SER A 171 7.09 -5.66 -16.56
CA SER A 171 6.07 -4.95 -17.34
C SER A 171 4.80 -4.57 -16.57
N ILE A 172 4.75 -4.85 -15.26
CA ILE A 172 3.50 -4.81 -14.47
C ILE A 172 2.83 -3.44 -14.47
N ASP A 173 3.58 -2.36 -14.31
CA ASP A 173 3.03 -0.99 -14.27
C ASP A 173 2.37 -0.64 -15.61
N TYR A 174 3.02 -1.03 -16.71
CA TYR A 174 2.50 -0.85 -18.06
C TYR A 174 1.26 -1.71 -18.30
N MET A 175 1.23 -2.94 -17.76
CA MET A 175 0.07 -3.83 -17.85
C MET A 175 -1.13 -3.28 -17.10
N LEU A 176 -0.95 -2.76 -15.88
CA LEU A 176 -2.02 -2.14 -15.09
C LEU A 176 -2.53 -0.85 -15.73
N ALA A 177 -1.63 0.01 -16.22
CA ALA A 177 -2.02 1.23 -16.94
C ALA A 177 -2.81 0.89 -18.22
N PHE A 178 -2.36 -0.14 -18.96
CA PHE A 178 -3.03 -0.60 -20.16
C PHE A 178 -4.41 -1.21 -19.87
N ILE A 179 -4.54 -2.02 -18.82
CA ILE A 179 -5.84 -2.58 -18.39
C ILE A 179 -6.81 -1.46 -18.03
N HIS A 180 -6.38 -0.44 -17.27
CA HIS A 180 -7.24 0.70 -16.94
C HIS A 180 -7.69 1.47 -18.18
N LEU A 181 -6.78 1.75 -19.11
CA LEU A 181 -7.11 2.42 -20.36
C LEU A 181 -8.10 1.59 -21.20
N ALA A 182 -7.82 0.30 -21.36
CA ALA A 182 -8.69 -0.63 -22.09
C ALA A 182 -10.09 -0.71 -21.43
N TYR A 183 -10.15 -0.76 -20.10
CA TYR A 183 -11.41 -0.79 -19.35
C TYR A 183 -12.22 0.49 -19.55
N GLN A 184 -11.59 1.67 -19.48
CA GLN A 184 -12.24 2.95 -19.76
C GLN A 184 -12.77 3.04 -21.20
N MET A 185 -11.99 2.57 -22.16
CA MET A 185 -12.41 2.52 -23.57
C MET A 185 -13.59 1.56 -23.77
N MET A 186 -13.56 0.38 -23.15
CA MET A 186 -14.66 -0.61 -23.25
C MET A 186 -15.93 -0.13 -22.55
N ALA A 187 -15.82 0.51 -21.39
CA ALA A 187 -16.96 1.10 -20.68
C ALA A 187 -17.63 2.20 -21.51
N LEU A 188 -16.84 3.05 -22.18
CA LEU A 188 -17.37 4.06 -23.09
C LEU A 188 -18.11 3.43 -24.28
N LEU A 189 -17.59 2.34 -24.86
CA LEU A 189 -18.25 1.62 -25.96
C LEU A 189 -19.53 0.91 -25.50
N TYR A 190 -19.55 0.40 -24.27
CA TYR A 190 -20.75 -0.14 -23.64
C TYR A 190 -21.87 0.91 -23.54
N GLU A 191 -21.55 2.13 -23.13
CA GLU A 191 -22.53 3.22 -23.01
C GLU A 191 -22.98 3.79 -24.37
N THR A 192 -22.06 3.86 -25.35
CA THR A 192 -22.31 4.56 -26.63
C THR A 192 -22.81 3.64 -27.74
N VAL A 193 -22.54 2.33 -27.67
CA VAL A 193 -22.92 1.34 -28.69
C VAL A 193 -23.56 0.11 -28.04
N PRO A 194 -24.84 0.20 -27.62
CA PRO A 194 -25.54 -0.89 -26.93
C PRO A 194 -25.82 -2.11 -27.84
N ALA A 195 -25.63 -1.97 -29.16
CA ALA A 195 -25.84 -3.05 -30.12
C ALA A 195 -24.96 -4.29 -29.90
N PHE A 196 -23.88 -4.18 -29.10
CA PHE A 196 -22.97 -5.29 -28.76
C PHE A 196 -22.78 -5.45 -27.24
N GLU A 197 -23.80 -5.09 -26.45
CA GLU A 197 -23.78 -5.09 -24.98
C GLU A 197 -23.13 -6.34 -24.38
N ASP A 198 -23.58 -7.53 -24.79
CA ASP A 198 -23.06 -8.81 -24.31
C ASP A 198 -21.55 -8.99 -24.59
N THR A 199 -21.08 -8.53 -25.74
CA THR A 199 -19.66 -8.63 -26.13
C THR A 199 -18.79 -7.66 -25.32
N TRP A 200 -19.31 -6.47 -25.00
CA TRP A 200 -18.62 -5.50 -24.15
C TRP A 200 -18.55 -5.98 -22.70
N ILE A 201 -19.63 -6.56 -22.18
CA ILE A 201 -19.65 -7.18 -20.85
C ILE A 201 -18.63 -8.31 -20.77
N GLU A 202 -18.51 -9.16 -21.80
CA GLU A 202 -17.52 -10.22 -21.85
C GLU A 202 -16.08 -9.68 -21.84
N CYS A 203 -15.79 -8.65 -22.65
CA CYS A 203 -14.47 -8.00 -22.69
C CYS A 203 -14.11 -7.33 -21.36
N LEU A 204 -15.08 -6.65 -20.71
CA LEU A 204 -14.89 -6.06 -19.38
C LEU A 204 -14.66 -7.14 -18.32
N GLY A 205 -15.35 -8.27 -18.43
CA GLY A 205 -15.14 -9.45 -17.58
C GLY A 205 -13.76 -10.07 -17.78
N ASP A 206 -13.27 -10.19 -19.01
CA ASP A 206 -11.92 -10.66 -19.32
C ASP A 206 -10.85 -9.70 -18.80
N LEU A 207 -11.01 -8.39 -18.98
CA LEU A 207 -10.11 -7.39 -18.39
C LEU A 207 -10.11 -7.48 -16.86
N GLY A 208 -11.27 -7.71 -16.25
CA GLY A 208 -11.41 -7.99 -14.83
C GLY A 208 -10.65 -9.24 -14.41
N ARG A 209 -10.71 -10.33 -15.20
CA ARG A 209 -9.95 -11.56 -14.95
C ARG A 209 -8.44 -11.37 -15.08
N TYR A 210 -7.97 -10.63 -16.10
CA TYR A 210 -6.55 -10.29 -16.24
C TYR A 210 -6.07 -9.44 -15.07
N ARG A 211 -6.87 -8.46 -14.65
CA ARG A 211 -6.59 -7.64 -13.47
C ARG A 211 -6.51 -8.49 -12.21
N MET A 212 -7.50 -9.36 -12.00
CA MET A 212 -7.54 -10.26 -10.84
C MET A 212 -6.35 -11.22 -10.83
N ALA A 213 -5.98 -11.81 -11.98
CA ALA A 213 -4.84 -12.73 -12.06
C ALA A 213 -3.50 -12.05 -11.76
N ILE A 214 -3.33 -10.79 -12.18
CA ILE A 214 -2.16 -9.99 -11.83
C ILE A 214 -2.23 -9.59 -10.36
N GLU A 215 -3.40 -9.18 -9.85
CA GLU A 215 -3.59 -8.80 -8.46
C GLU A 215 -3.43 -9.99 -7.50
N ASP A 216 -3.84 -11.22 -7.85
CA ASP A 216 -3.68 -12.42 -7.01
C ASP A 216 -2.22 -12.88 -6.92
N GLU A 217 -1.48 -12.89 -8.04
CA GLU A 217 -0.03 -13.17 -8.02
C GLU A 217 0.74 -12.02 -7.31
N ASN A 218 0.28 -10.78 -7.44
CA ASN A 218 0.93 -9.62 -6.82
C ASN A 218 0.40 -9.25 -5.44
N LEU A 219 -0.71 -9.75 -4.91
CA LEU A 219 -1.08 -9.50 -3.52
C LEU A 219 -0.10 -10.24 -2.63
N ARG A 220 0.20 -11.50 -2.95
CA ARG A 220 1.30 -12.25 -2.34
C ARG A 220 2.65 -11.55 -2.54
N ASP A 221 3.03 -11.18 -3.76
CA ASP A 221 4.34 -10.53 -4.00
C ASP A 221 4.43 -9.07 -3.53
N ARG A 222 3.35 -8.29 -3.46
CA ARG A 222 3.32 -6.95 -2.86
C ARG A 222 3.36 -7.02 -1.34
N GLU A 223 2.80 -8.08 -0.76
CA GLU A 223 2.90 -8.37 0.67
C GLU A 223 4.23 -9.01 1.08
N THR A 224 5.05 -9.50 0.15
CA THR A 224 6.39 -10.03 0.49
C THR A 224 7.31 -8.98 1.12
N ASN A 225 7.06 -7.69 0.87
CA ASN A 225 7.88 -6.61 1.41
C ASN A 225 7.04 -5.42 1.91
N PRO A 226 6.37 -5.55 3.07
CA PRO A 226 5.53 -4.49 3.65
C PRO A 226 6.32 -3.22 4.00
N SER A 227 7.64 -3.30 3.98
CA SER A 227 8.61 -2.23 4.24
C SER A 227 8.83 -1.27 3.07
N VAL A 228 8.22 -1.51 1.90
CA VAL A 228 8.40 -0.71 0.68
C VAL A 228 7.23 0.25 0.44
N GLY A 229 7.53 1.55 0.44
CA GLY A 229 6.55 2.62 0.30
C GLY A 229 5.80 2.63 -1.03
N ARG A 230 6.44 2.18 -2.12
CA ARG A 230 5.88 2.18 -3.48
C ARG A 230 4.53 1.48 -3.57
N LEU A 231 4.35 0.38 -2.83
CA LEU A 231 3.06 -0.31 -2.76
C LEU A 231 1.95 0.62 -2.24
N TYR A 232 2.20 1.28 -1.11
CA TYR A 232 1.21 2.13 -0.47
C TYR A 232 0.93 3.38 -1.30
N HIS A 233 1.90 3.90 -2.05
CA HIS A 233 1.65 4.95 -3.03
C HIS A 233 0.59 4.54 -4.07
N HIS A 234 0.69 3.34 -4.64
CA HIS A 234 -0.32 2.84 -5.57
C HIS A 234 -1.67 2.60 -4.89
N LEU A 235 -1.68 2.07 -3.66
CA LEU A 235 -2.91 1.91 -2.88
C LEU A 235 -3.58 3.27 -2.57
N ALA A 236 -2.79 4.33 -2.37
CA ALA A 236 -3.31 5.69 -2.20
C ALA A 236 -4.06 6.16 -3.45
N ILE A 237 -3.51 5.92 -4.65
CA ILE A 237 -4.19 6.29 -5.91
C ILE A 237 -5.54 5.54 -6.05
N LEU A 238 -5.56 4.26 -5.67
CA LEU A 238 -6.74 3.40 -5.77
C LEU A 238 -7.78 3.66 -4.68
N ALA A 239 -7.42 4.30 -3.57
CA ALA A 239 -8.33 4.51 -2.43
C ALA A 239 -9.43 5.57 -2.67
N ARG A 240 -9.51 6.17 -3.87
CA ARG A 240 -10.61 7.08 -4.25
C ARG A 240 -11.96 6.35 -4.23
N PRO A 241 -13.03 6.97 -3.69
CA PRO A 241 -13.15 8.36 -3.25
C PRO A 241 -12.84 8.62 -1.76
N ASN A 242 -12.31 7.66 -1.00
CA ASN A 242 -12.09 7.81 0.44
C ASN A 242 -10.84 8.65 0.75
N ALA A 243 -11.04 9.94 1.05
CA ALA A 243 -9.95 10.90 1.24
C ALA A 243 -9.09 10.62 2.48
N LEU A 244 -9.68 10.16 3.60
CA LEU A 244 -8.94 9.75 4.80
C LEU A 244 -8.02 8.56 4.51
N ARG A 245 -8.53 7.55 3.80
CA ARG A 245 -7.75 6.36 3.42
C ARG A 245 -6.64 6.71 2.42
N GLN A 246 -6.91 7.61 1.46
CA GLN A 246 -5.88 8.13 0.55
C GLN A 246 -4.73 8.80 1.32
N LEU A 247 -5.05 9.71 2.24
CA LEU A 247 -4.05 10.39 3.06
C LEU A 247 -3.21 9.40 3.88
N TYR A 248 -3.87 8.42 4.50
CA TYR A 248 -3.20 7.36 5.24
C TYR A 248 -2.21 6.57 4.38
N TYR A 249 -2.58 6.15 3.17
CA TYR A 249 -1.67 5.38 2.31
C TYR A 249 -0.49 6.22 1.80
N TYR A 250 -0.71 7.50 1.48
CA TYR A 250 0.40 8.40 1.17
C TYR A 250 1.34 8.60 2.37
N ALA A 251 0.79 8.84 3.56
CA ALA A 251 1.56 8.93 4.80
C ALA A 251 2.38 7.64 5.03
N ARG A 252 1.73 6.48 4.94
CA ARG A 252 2.37 5.16 5.08
C ARG A 252 3.50 4.95 4.08
N SER A 253 3.33 5.36 2.82
CA SER A 253 4.36 5.32 1.77
C SER A 253 5.60 6.14 2.14
N LEU A 254 5.41 7.26 2.84
CA LEU A 254 6.45 8.22 3.19
C LEU A 254 7.17 7.87 4.51
N THR A 255 6.53 7.08 5.38
CA THR A 255 7.12 6.57 6.63
C THR A 255 7.47 5.08 6.62
N SER A 256 7.40 4.45 5.45
CA SER A 256 7.93 3.09 5.24
C SER A 256 9.45 3.06 5.40
N VAL A 257 10.02 1.91 5.75
CA VAL A 257 11.48 1.72 5.85
C VAL A 257 12.16 2.16 4.55
N LYS A 258 11.73 1.62 3.41
CA LYS A 258 12.10 2.09 2.08
C LYS A 258 11.04 3.07 1.59
N LEU A 259 11.29 4.36 1.74
CA LEU A 259 10.38 5.42 1.34
C LEU A 259 10.18 5.47 -0.18
N PHE A 260 9.08 6.08 -0.62
CA PHE A 260 8.84 6.39 -2.04
C PHE A 260 8.66 7.90 -2.21
N PRO A 261 9.70 8.67 -2.62
CA PRO A 261 9.67 10.13 -2.56
C PRO A 261 8.57 10.76 -3.41
N SER A 262 8.23 10.16 -4.55
CA SER A 262 7.19 10.65 -5.47
C SER A 262 5.79 10.70 -4.82
N ALA A 263 5.59 10.02 -3.69
CA ALA A 263 4.38 10.18 -2.90
C ALA A 263 4.20 11.59 -2.33
N ARG A 264 5.29 12.36 -2.11
CA ARG A 264 5.23 13.77 -1.67
C ARG A 264 4.65 14.70 -2.72
N GLU A 265 4.84 14.40 -4.00
CA GLU A 265 4.20 15.17 -5.08
C GLU A 265 2.75 14.69 -5.28
N SER A 266 2.52 13.39 -5.15
CA SER A 266 1.18 12.81 -5.36
C SER A 266 0.19 13.21 -4.27
N ILE A 267 0.64 13.32 -3.02
CA ILE A 267 -0.20 13.75 -1.89
C ILE A 267 -0.72 15.18 -2.06
N LEU A 268 -0.01 16.06 -2.78
CA LEU A 268 -0.46 17.42 -3.06
C LEU A 268 -1.76 17.46 -3.88
N THR A 269 -2.02 16.45 -4.72
CA THR A 269 -3.30 16.32 -5.43
C THR A 269 -4.51 16.20 -4.49
N LEU A 270 -4.28 15.77 -3.24
CA LEU A 270 -5.27 15.71 -2.18
C LEU A 270 -5.25 16.97 -1.29
N LEU A 271 -4.06 17.53 -1.02
CA LEU A 271 -3.88 18.64 -0.08
C LEU A 271 -4.18 20.02 -0.70
N ASP A 272 -3.70 20.30 -1.91
CA ASP A 272 -3.83 21.62 -2.56
C ASP A 272 -5.29 22.10 -2.74
N PRO A 273 -6.25 21.23 -3.11
CA PRO A 273 -7.66 21.63 -3.18
C PRO A 273 -8.22 22.07 -1.82
N MET A 274 -7.70 21.51 -0.72
CA MET A 274 -8.14 21.84 0.64
C MET A 274 -7.50 23.14 1.14
N LEU A 275 -6.27 23.42 0.71
CA LEU A 275 -5.54 24.64 1.05
C LEU A 275 -5.99 25.88 0.26
N SER A 276 -6.47 25.67 -0.96
CA SER A 276 -6.96 26.73 -1.85
C SER A 276 -8.36 27.24 -1.48
N ARG A 277 -9.00 26.67 -0.44
CA ARG A 277 -10.35 27.07 -0.02
C ARG A 277 -10.31 28.43 0.69
N PRO A 278 -11.28 29.35 0.42
CA PRO A 278 -11.30 30.67 1.04
C PRO A 278 -11.31 30.56 2.57
N ALA A 279 -10.52 31.41 3.23
CA ALA A 279 -10.42 31.48 4.69
C ALA A 279 -11.76 31.77 5.39
N ASP A 280 -12.73 32.32 4.63
CA ASP A 280 -14.06 32.69 5.11
C ASP A 280 -15.04 31.51 5.19
N SER A 281 -14.65 30.30 4.73
CA SER A 281 -15.43 29.10 5.02
C SER A 281 -15.27 28.76 6.50
N TYR A 282 -16.36 28.86 7.27
CA TYR A 282 -16.37 28.48 8.67
C TYR A 282 -15.90 27.02 8.82
N PHE A 283 -14.73 26.82 9.45
CA PHE A 283 -14.16 25.49 9.70
C PHE A 283 -15.12 24.53 10.41
N HIS A 284 -16.10 25.07 11.15
CA HIS A 284 -17.12 24.31 11.86
C HIS A 284 -18.15 23.62 10.96
N ASP A 285 -18.31 24.08 9.71
CA ASP A 285 -19.27 23.51 8.75
C ASP A 285 -18.65 22.42 7.86
N LEU A 286 -17.33 22.24 7.95
CA LEU A 286 -16.61 21.24 7.16
C LEU A 286 -16.75 19.84 7.79
N PRO A 287 -16.92 18.78 6.97
CA PRO A 287 -16.83 17.41 7.45
C PRO A 287 -15.49 17.15 8.13
N ILE A 288 -15.49 16.35 9.20
CA ILE A 288 -14.27 16.01 9.97
C ILE A 288 -13.09 15.55 9.11
N ASP A 289 -13.33 14.74 8.07
CA ASP A 289 -12.28 14.26 7.18
C ASP A 289 -11.60 15.42 6.44
N THR A 290 -12.38 16.43 6.02
CA THR A 290 -11.87 17.66 5.40
C THR A 290 -11.02 18.44 6.40
N CYS A 291 -11.50 18.62 7.64
CA CYS A 291 -10.73 19.32 8.69
C CYS A 291 -9.39 18.61 8.93
N PHE A 292 -9.41 17.28 9.05
CA PHE A 292 -8.20 16.48 9.28
C PHE A 292 -7.20 16.60 8.14
N ILE A 293 -7.66 16.46 6.88
CA ILE A 293 -6.81 16.61 5.69
C ILE A 293 -6.25 18.03 5.60
N GLN A 294 -7.06 19.05 5.91
CA GLN A 294 -6.62 20.43 5.92
C GLN A 294 -5.57 20.70 6.99
N THR A 295 -5.72 20.17 8.21
CA THR A 295 -4.70 20.25 9.26
C THR A 295 -3.37 19.66 8.79
N HIS A 296 -3.41 18.48 8.16
CA HIS A 296 -2.22 17.84 7.60
C HIS A 296 -1.65 18.60 6.40
N GLY A 297 -2.48 19.21 5.56
CA GLY A 297 -2.04 20.07 4.46
C GLY A 297 -1.30 21.31 4.95
N ILE A 298 -1.83 21.97 5.99
CA ILE A 298 -1.21 23.15 6.63
C ILE A 298 0.15 22.77 7.22
N LEU A 299 0.21 21.62 7.88
CA LEU A 299 1.43 21.07 8.45
C LEU A 299 2.46 20.69 7.36
N PHE A 300 2.01 20.08 6.25
CA PHE A 300 2.85 19.68 5.12
C PHE A 300 3.47 20.90 4.41
N GLY A 301 2.64 21.93 4.15
CA GLY A 301 3.07 23.17 3.51
C GLY A 301 3.76 24.17 4.45
N LYS A 302 3.89 23.87 5.75
CA LYS A 302 4.45 24.75 6.79
C LYS A 302 3.80 26.15 6.78
N HIS A 303 2.48 26.19 6.72
CA HIS A 303 1.70 27.43 6.76
C HIS A 303 1.68 28.05 8.18
N SER A 304 0.98 29.17 8.39
CA SER A 304 1.01 29.89 9.67
C SER A 304 0.50 29.06 10.87
N ALA A 305 1.09 29.31 12.05
CA ALA A 305 0.71 28.67 13.31
C ALA A 305 -0.78 28.90 13.64
N ASP A 306 -1.28 30.13 13.44
CA ASP A 306 -2.70 30.46 13.70
C ASP A 306 -3.66 29.60 12.88
N ARG A 307 -3.36 29.43 11.58
CA ARG A 307 -4.17 28.59 10.68
C ARG A 307 -4.12 27.12 11.08
N PHE A 308 -2.97 26.65 11.55
CA PHE A 308 -2.84 25.30 12.08
C PHE A 308 -3.71 25.11 13.32
N GLU A 309 -3.68 26.05 14.26
CA GLU A 309 -4.49 25.99 15.47
C GLU A 309 -5.99 25.99 15.18
N ASP A 310 -6.44 26.85 14.26
CA ASP A 310 -7.85 26.87 13.80
C ASP A 310 -8.27 25.52 13.19
N ALA A 311 -7.46 24.98 12.28
CA ALA A 311 -7.75 23.70 11.63
C ALA A 311 -7.71 22.53 12.63
N ARG A 312 -6.71 22.51 13.53
CA ARG A 312 -6.57 21.50 14.59
C ARG A 312 -7.79 21.53 15.50
N PHE A 313 -8.21 22.70 15.97
CA PHE A 313 -9.38 22.85 16.82
C PHE A 313 -10.67 22.41 16.11
N ALA A 314 -10.84 22.75 14.84
CA ALA A 314 -11.98 22.33 14.04
C ALA A 314 -12.07 20.80 13.88
N PHE A 315 -10.94 20.13 13.62
CA PHE A 315 -10.87 18.67 13.60
C PHE A 315 -11.18 18.06 14.99
N GLN A 316 -10.51 18.55 16.03
CA GLN A 316 -10.57 17.95 17.37
C GLN A 316 -11.91 18.16 18.07
N SER A 317 -12.57 19.30 17.84
CA SER A 317 -13.91 19.57 18.38
C SER A 317 -14.97 18.59 17.84
N GLN A 318 -14.79 18.07 16.63
CA GLN A 318 -15.70 17.09 16.02
C GLN A 318 -15.36 15.64 16.36
N LEU A 319 -14.12 15.36 16.79
CA LEU A 319 -13.57 14.01 16.95
C LEU A 319 -14.43 13.12 17.86
N ASN A 320 -14.78 13.60 19.06
CA ASN A 320 -15.54 12.80 20.02
C ASN A 320 -16.92 12.38 19.48
N ASN A 321 -17.62 13.29 18.80
CA ASN A 321 -18.92 13.02 18.20
C ASN A 321 -18.80 12.08 17.00
N HIS A 322 -17.75 12.24 16.19
CA HIS A 322 -17.49 11.36 15.06
C HIS A 322 -17.21 9.92 15.51
N ILE A 323 -16.36 9.71 16.51
CA ILE A 323 -16.08 8.37 17.07
C ILE A 323 -17.39 7.72 17.54
N GLY A 324 -18.22 8.46 18.28
CA GLY A 324 -19.52 7.97 18.73
C GLY A 324 -20.49 7.63 17.59
N ARG A 325 -20.43 8.35 16.47
CA ARG A 325 -21.27 8.12 15.29
C ARG A 325 -20.83 6.91 14.46
N VAL A 326 -19.52 6.76 14.23
CA VAL A 326 -18.99 5.71 13.34
C VAL A 326 -18.71 4.38 14.04
N THR A 327 -18.63 4.39 15.38
CA THR A 327 -18.54 3.21 16.26
C THR A 327 -17.48 2.20 15.79
N ALA A 328 -17.88 1.02 15.30
CA ALA A 328 -16.98 -0.03 14.86
C ALA A 328 -16.05 0.39 13.72
N LYS A 329 -16.49 1.30 12.84
CA LYS A 329 -15.64 1.84 11.76
C LYS A 329 -14.46 2.66 12.30
N TRP A 330 -14.55 3.17 13.52
CA TRP A 330 -13.45 3.90 14.15
C TRP A 330 -12.23 3.01 14.38
N LYS A 331 -12.40 1.69 14.51
CA LYS A 331 -11.27 0.77 14.68
C LYS A 331 -10.25 0.90 13.55
N GLU A 332 -10.74 0.96 12.31
CA GLU A 332 -9.91 1.17 11.13
C GLU A 332 -9.54 2.64 10.95
N GLN A 333 -10.51 3.56 11.02
CA GLN A 333 -10.26 5.00 10.83
C GLN A 333 -9.28 5.57 11.87
N GLY A 334 -9.32 5.08 13.10
CA GLY A 334 -8.40 5.45 14.17
C GLY A 334 -6.97 5.07 13.81
N VAL A 335 -6.73 3.90 13.24
CA VAL A 335 -5.39 3.52 12.78
C VAL A 335 -4.91 4.44 11.65
N TYR A 336 -5.80 4.84 10.73
CA TYR A 336 -5.47 5.81 9.69
C TYR A 336 -5.05 7.16 10.26
N VAL A 337 -5.82 7.68 11.23
CA VAL A 337 -5.51 8.93 11.93
C VAL A 337 -4.18 8.81 12.68
N ALA A 338 -3.97 7.73 13.42
CA ALA A 338 -2.75 7.47 14.17
C ALA A 338 -1.51 7.48 13.27
N VAL A 339 -1.49 6.66 12.21
CA VAL A 339 -0.34 6.56 11.30
C VAL A 339 -0.09 7.89 10.57
N THR A 340 -1.15 8.62 10.19
CA THR A 340 -1.00 9.93 9.54
C THR A 340 -0.43 10.98 10.50
N ASN A 341 -0.88 11.01 11.76
CA ASN A 341 -0.31 11.85 12.82
C ASN A 341 1.18 11.57 13.01
N LEU A 342 1.56 10.30 13.10
CA LEU A 342 2.96 9.88 13.20
C LEU A 342 3.77 10.30 11.98
N SER A 343 3.21 10.22 10.76
CA SER A 343 3.88 10.71 9.56
C SER A 343 4.23 12.20 9.59
N GLY A 344 3.44 13.01 10.30
CA GLY A 344 3.77 14.42 10.54
C GLY A 344 5.08 14.59 11.33
N LEU A 345 5.32 13.73 12.33
CA LEU A 345 6.55 13.75 13.14
C LEU A 345 7.80 13.46 12.31
N PHE A 346 7.66 12.67 11.26
CA PHE A 346 8.73 12.36 10.30
C PHE A 346 8.78 13.35 9.13
N SER A 347 8.09 14.49 9.21
CA SER A 347 8.01 15.49 8.14
C SER A 347 7.60 14.91 6.79
N TYR A 348 6.70 13.92 6.81
CA TYR A 348 6.19 13.23 5.62
C TYR A 348 7.29 12.70 4.69
N GLY A 349 8.33 12.09 5.27
CA GLY A 349 9.39 11.43 4.49
C GLY A 349 10.31 12.41 3.77
N SER A 350 10.45 13.65 4.27
CA SER A 350 11.49 14.58 3.81
C SER A 350 12.88 14.00 4.03
N ASP A 351 13.80 14.21 3.08
CA ASP A 351 15.19 13.73 3.16
C ASP A 351 15.94 14.26 4.41
N ASN A 352 15.54 15.46 4.87
CA ASN A 352 16.09 16.12 6.06
C ASN A 352 15.32 15.78 7.34
N SER A 353 14.54 14.70 7.36
CA SER A 353 13.80 14.27 8.54
C SER A 353 14.77 13.79 9.63
N ILE A 354 15.08 14.65 10.59
CA ILE A 354 15.98 14.38 11.72
C ILE A 354 15.53 13.14 12.48
N LEU A 355 14.23 13.05 12.79
CA LEU A 355 13.67 11.89 13.48
C LEU A 355 13.90 10.59 12.69
N ARG A 356 13.72 10.62 11.37
CA ARG A 356 14.01 9.45 10.52
C ARG A 356 15.48 9.06 10.59
N GLN A 357 16.39 10.02 10.49
CA GLN A 357 17.83 9.78 10.56
C GLN A 357 18.26 9.16 11.90
N ILE A 358 17.65 9.60 13.01
CA ILE A 358 17.90 9.01 14.34
C ILE A 358 17.43 7.55 14.39
N PHE A 359 16.26 7.22 13.82
CA PHE A 359 15.77 5.85 13.75
C PHE A 359 16.70 4.96 12.91
N ILE A 360 17.20 5.45 11.78
CA ILE A 360 18.18 4.72 10.95
C ILE A 360 19.48 4.48 11.73
N LEU A 361 19.98 5.50 12.44
CA LEU A 361 21.18 5.39 13.27
C LEU A 361 20.99 4.33 14.38
N HIS A 362 19.85 4.36 15.06
CA HIS A 362 19.51 3.37 16.09
C HIS A 362 19.49 1.94 15.53
N GLY A 363 18.87 1.73 14.36
CA GLY A 363 18.88 0.43 13.68
C GLY A 363 20.29 -0.06 13.33
N LYS A 364 21.16 0.83 12.86
CA LYS A 364 22.58 0.49 12.60
C LYS A 364 23.31 0.08 13.88
N GLN A 365 23.05 0.75 15.01
CA GLN A 365 23.65 0.43 16.30
C GLN A 365 23.22 -0.94 16.82
N LEU A 366 21.94 -1.29 16.67
CA LEU A 366 21.42 -2.62 17.04
C LEU A 366 22.00 -3.74 16.17
N ALA A 367 22.15 -3.51 14.86
CA ALA A 367 22.80 -4.48 13.97
C ALA A 367 24.27 -4.71 14.35
N GLN A 368 24.99 -3.64 14.71
CA GLN A 368 26.39 -3.72 15.12
C GLN A 368 26.56 -4.47 16.45
N SER A 369 25.68 -4.24 17.44
CA SER A 369 25.75 -4.95 18.72
C SER A 369 25.49 -6.45 18.56
N ALA A 370 24.59 -6.84 17.65
CA ALA A 370 24.29 -8.24 17.34
C ALA A 370 25.45 -8.99 16.64
N THR A 371 26.42 -8.29 16.04
CA THR A 371 27.50 -8.89 15.23
C THR A 371 28.81 -9.09 16.02
N THR A 372 28.81 -8.92 17.35
CA THR A 372 29.99 -9.20 18.20
C THR A 372 30.18 -10.71 18.34
N PRO A 373 31.38 -11.29 18.13
CA PRO A 373 31.53 -12.74 17.94
C PRO A 373 31.49 -13.51 19.27
N ALA A 374 30.28 -13.92 19.68
CA ALA A 374 30.08 -15.12 20.46
C ALA A 374 29.60 -16.24 19.51
N GLN A 375 30.21 -17.41 19.62
CA GLN A 375 30.02 -18.56 18.72
C GLN A 375 28.56 -19.07 18.66
N SER A 376 28.20 -19.71 17.53
CA SER A 376 26.94 -20.41 17.15
C SER A 376 25.76 -19.49 16.82
N ASP A 377 24.96 -19.63 15.76
CA ASP A 377 24.72 -20.70 14.78
C ASP A 377 24.41 -20.10 13.39
N LYS A 378 24.56 -20.91 12.33
CA LYS A 378 24.63 -20.46 10.93
C LYS A 378 23.30 -20.14 10.22
N ASP A 379 22.15 -20.07 10.91
CA ASP A 379 20.85 -19.95 10.23
C ASP A 379 19.96 -18.76 10.64
N SER A 380 20.45 -17.82 11.46
CA SER A 380 19.71 -16.60 11.77
C SER A 380 20.19 -15.44 10.90
N ARG A 381 19.66 -15.32 9.68
CA ARG A 381 19.87 -14.14 8.84
C ARG A 381 19.13 -12.96 9.50
N PRO A 382 19.80 -11.87 9.92
CA PRO A 382 19.10 -10.71 10.46
C PRO A 382 18.18 -10.12 9.37
N PRO A 383 17.04 -9.51 9.77
CA PRO A 383 16.09 -8.94 8.81
C PRO A 383 16.80 -7.97 7.87
N SER A 384 16.46 -8.12 6.59
CA SER A 384 17.06 -7.46 5.43
C SER A 384 17.43 -6.01 5.71
N LEU A 385 18.73 -5.78 5.59
CA LEU A 385 19.44 -4.52 5.74
C LEU A 385 18.70 -3.35 5.07
N ILE A 386 18.76 -2.20 5.73
CA ILE A 386 18.54 -0.88 5.13
C ILE A 386 19.61 -0.70 4.04
N GLU A 387 19.42 -1.33 2.88
CA GLU A 387 20.12 -0.99 1.64
C GLU A 387 19.42 0.24 1.07
N ASP A 388 19.72 1.40 1.66
CA ASP A 388 19.40 2.67 1.05
C ASP A 388 20.41 2.91 -0.07
N ASP A 389 20.00 2.60 -1.30
CA ASP A 389 20.68 2.99 -2.55
C ASP A 389 20.51 4.50 -2.84
N THR A 390 19.94 5.25 -1.89
CA THR A 390 19.76 6.69 -1.97
C THR A 390 20.71 7.38 -0.98
N SER A 391 21.43 8.36 -1.51
CA SER A 391 22.43 9.24 -0.91
C SER A 391 21.98 10.03 0.34
N SER A 392 21.50 9.37 1.39
CA SER A 392 21.17 10.00 2.66
C SER A 392 22.44 10.14 3.51
N GLN A 393 22.87 11.36 3.80
CA GLN A 393 23.96 11.65 4.72
C GLN A 393 23.70 10.89 6.04
N THR A 394 24.63 10.01 6.43
CA THR A 394 24.47 9.22 7.65
C THR A 394 24.83 10.10 8.85
N LEU A 395 23.81 10.49 9.63
CA LEU A 395 23.94 11.21 10.89
C LEU A 395 24.96 10.51 11.81
N LEU A 396 25.95 11.25 12.31
CA LEU A 396 26.92 10.73 13.28
C LEU A 396 26.39 10.83 14.71
N ASP A 397 26.75 9.88 15.58
CA ASP A 397 26.32 9.82 16.99
C ASP A 397 26.63 11.12 17.77
N SER A 398 27.74 11.79 17.41
CA SER A 398 28.17 13.07 17.98
C SER A 398 27.33 14.28 17.56
N GLU A 399 26.63 14.20 16.43
CA GLU A 399 25.82 15.29 15.87
C GLU A 399 24.38 15.25 16.40
N VAL A 400 23.95 14.11 16.95
CA VAL A 400 22.57 13.89 17.40
C VAL A 400 22.10 14.93 18.41
N PRO A 401 22.87 15.35 19.44
CA PRO A 401 22.40 16.35 20.41
C PRO A 401 22.00 17.68 19.77
N ALA A 402 22.80 18.20 18.83
CA ALA A 402 22.50 19.45 18.12
C ALA A 402 21.28 19.32 17.20
N GLN A 403 21.12 18.15 16.58
CA GLN A 403 19.98 17.85 15.73
C GLN A 403 18.69 17.69 16.53
N ILE A 404 18.74 17.16 17.75
CA ILE A 404 17.59 17.13 18.68
C ILE A 404 17.14 18.53 19.09
N GLU A 405 18.07 19.45 19.35
CA GLU A 405 17.73 20.86 19.64
C GLU A 405 17.07 21.54 18.44
N THR A 406 17.59 21.27 17.24
CA THR A 406 16.99 21.72 15.97
C THR A 406 15.59 21.14 15.76
N LEU A 407 15.41 19.84 16.03
CA LEU A 407 14.12 19.16 15.90
C LEU A 407 13.09 19.70 16.90
N SER A 408 13.52 19.99 18.13
CA SER A 408 12.66 20.52 19.19
C SER A 408 12.13 21.92 18.88
N SER A 409 12.88 22.70 18.08
CA SER A 409 12.50 24.02 17.60
C SER A 409 11.86 24.02 16.21
N ASP A 410 11.78 22.87 15.53
CA ASP A 410 11.17 22.77 14.20
C ASP A 410 9.65 22.95 14.26
N PHE A 411 9.14 23.79 13.37
CA PHE A 411 7.72 24.09 13.25
C PHE A 411 6.90 22.81 12.96
N SER A 412 7.35 21.96 12.04
CA SER A 412 6.56 20.81 11.61
C SER A 412 6.51 19.76 12.72
N PHE A 413 7.64 19.49 13.36
CA PHE A 413 7.72 18.52 14.45
C PHE A 413 6.88 18.96 15.66
N SER A 414 7.05 20.20 16.14
CA SER A 414 6.33 20.71 17.31
C SER A 414 4.80 20.67 17.13
N HIS A 415 4.29 21.12 15.98
CA HIS A 415 2.85 21.12 15.69
C HIS A 415 2.32 19.71 15.40
N ALA A 416 3.08 18.85 14.73
CA ALA A 416 2.72 17.44 14.55
C ALA A 416 2.65 16.70 15.88
N TYR A 417 3.60 16.95 16.78
CA TYR A 417 3.62 16.39 18.13
C TYR A 417 2.43 16.88 18.96
N LEU A 418 2.15 18.20 18.91
CA LEU A 418 0.97 18.77 19.55
C LEU A 418 -0.32 18.10 19.05
N LEU A 419 -0.53 18.00 17.73
CA LEU A 419 -1.69 17.32 17.13
C LEU A 419 -1.79 15.87 17.61
N THR A 420 -0.67 15.13 17.60
CA THR A 420 -0.62 13.72 17.98
C THR A 420 -1.02 13.53 19.45
N MET A 421 -0.40 14.29 20.37
CA MET A 421 -0.66 14.14 21.81
C MET A 421 -2.04 14.63 22.20
N THR A 422 -2.50 15.77 21.66
CA THR A 422 -3.86 16.27 21.95
C THR A 422 -4.95 15.37 21.36
N THR A 423 -4.71 14.75 20.20
CA THR A 423 -5.62 13.72 19.65
C THR A 423 -5.64 12.48 20.54
N LEU A 424 -4.46 12.01 20.99
CA LEU A 424 -4.36 10.89 21.93
C LEU A 424 -5.11 11.19 23.24
N THR A 425 -4.97 12.39 23.82
CA THR A 425 -5.74 12.84 24.99
C THR A 425 -7.25 12.68 24.79
N LEU A 426 -7.78 13.13 23.65
CA LEU A 426 -9.21 13.05 23.36
C LEU A 426 -9.69 11.60 23.20
N VAL A 427 -8.88 10.76 22.58
CA VAL A 427 -9.19 9.33 22.39
C VAL A 427 -9.15 8.58 23.73
N LEU A 428 -8.14 8.83 24.58
CA LEU A 428 -8.00 8.20 25.90
C LEU A 428 -9.12 8.60 26.88
N ARG A 429 -9.73 9.77 26.71
CA ARG A 429 -10.90 10.19 27.51
C ARG A 429 -12.15 9.35 27.25
N ARG A 430 -12.20 8.58 26.15
CA ARG A 430 -13.29 7.65 25.84
C ARG A 430 -13.09 6.31 26.57
N THR A 431 -13.03 6.36 27.90
CA THR A 431 -12.85 5.18 28.74
C THR A 431 -13.99 4.18 28.54
N GLY A 432 -13.64 2.89 28.41
CA GLY A 432 -14.60 1.80 28.16
C GLY A 432 -15.05 1.63 26.70
N ASP A 433 -14.72 2.55 25.79
CA ASP A 433 -15.02 2.41 24.36
C ASP A 433 -14.01 1.48 23.67
N LYS A 434 -14.40 0.23 23.43
CA LYS A 434 -13.50 -0.76 22.80
C LYS A 434 -13.13 -0.41 21.35
N ASN A 435 -13.85 0.51 20.70
CA ASN A 435 -13.53 0.91 19.32
C ASN A 435 -12.28 1.77 19.24
N VAL A 436 -11.85 2.39 20.35
CA VAL A 436 -10.62 3.22 20.35
C VAL A 436 -9.33 2.43 20.56
N LEU A 437 -9.43 1.16 20.96
CA LEU A 437 -8.27 0.33 21.29
C LEU A 437 -7.24 0.21 20.16
N PRO A 438 -7.60 0.06 18.86
CA PRO A 438 -6.61 0.00 17.78
C PRO A 438 -5.78 1.28 17.67
N TYR A 439 -6.41 2.46 17.82
CA TYR A 439 -5.70 3.73 17.86
C TYR A 439 -4.72 3.77 19.03
N VAL A 440 -5.20 3.41 20.23
CA VAL A 440 -4.37 3.41 21.45
C VAL A 440 -3.19 2.45 21.32
N HIS A 441 -3.42 1.25 20.78
CA HIS A 441 -2.37 0.27 20.50
C HIS A 441 -1.26 0.85 19.62
N VAL A 442 -1.60 1.44 18.47
CA VAL A 442 -0.62 2.05 17.55
C VAL A 442 0.20 3.14 18.25
N LEU A 443 -0.45 4.01 19.02
CA LEU A 443 0.23 5.09 19.73
C LEU A 443 1.11 4.58 20.86
N LEU A 444 0.67 3.58 21.63
CA LEU A 444 1.48 3.00 22.69
C LEU A 444 2.69 2.24 22.14
N ALA A 445 2.53 1.53 21.01
CA ALA A 445 3.65 0.91 20.31
C ALA A 445 4.70 1.95 19.90
N PHE A 446 4.27 3.08 19.32
CA PHE A 446 5.16 4.18 18.97
C PHE A 446 5.84 4.82 20.19
N LEU A 447 5.09 5.09 21.27
CA LEU A 447 5.66 5.63 22.52
C LEU A 447 6.69 4.68 23.14
N LEU A 448 6.44 3.36 23.08
CA LEU A 448 7.39 2.34 23.55
C LEU A 448 8.67 2.35 22.70
N THR A 449 8.56 2.50 21.38
CA THR A 449 9.73 2.66 20.51
C THR A 449 10.49 3.95 20.79
N LEU A 450 9.81 5.07 21.06
CA LEU A 450 10.51 6.29 21.49
C LEU A 450 11.24 6.09 22.83
N ALA A 451 10.64 5.35 23.76
CA ALA A 451 11.23 5.05 25.05
C ALA A 451 12.53 4.24 24.93
N SER A 452 12.60 3.29 23.98
CA SER A 452 13.77 2.45 23.77
C SER A 452 14.96 3.17 23.12
N ILE A 453 14.73 4.32 22.50
CA ILE A 453 15.76 5.08 21.80
C ILE A 453 16.28 6.22 22.69
N LYS A 454 17.53 6.07 23.16
CA LYS A 454 18.19 7.00 24.11
C LYS A 454 18.02 8.49 23.78
N TYR A 455 18.03 8.85 22.49
CA TYR A 455 17.99 10.24 22.03
C TYR A 455 16.62 10.88 22.05
N VAL A 456 15.56 10.10 21.86
CA VAL A 456 14.20 10.62 21.62
C VAL A 456 13.24 10.24 22.74
N ALA A 457 13.68 9.48 23.73
CA ALA A 457 12.89 9.13 24.91
C ALA A 457 12.34 10.37 25.65
N HIS A 458 13.04 11.50 25.66
CA HIS A 458 12.55 12.73 26.30
C HIS A 458 11.31 13.33 25.63
N PHE A 459 11.03 13.01 24.36
CA PHE A 459 9.79 13.43 23.72
C PHE A 459 8.56 12.77 24.35
N ASN A 460 8.72 11.68 25.11
CA ASN A 460 7.61 11.07 25.84
C ASN A 460 7.21 11.89 27.08
N ASP A 461 8.03 12.84 27.56
CA ASP A 461 7.75 13.57 28.81
C ASP A 461 6.46 14.41 28.77
N HIS A 462 6.02 14.82 27.58
CA HIS A 462 4.81 15.63 27.38
C HIS A 462 3.60 14.82 26.89
N ALA A 463 3.71 13.49 26.85
CA ALA A 463 2.58 12.63 26.50
C ALA A 463 1.49 12.68 27.59
N PRO A 464 0.22 12.38 27.28
CA PRO A 464 -0.90 12.50 28.22
C PRO A 464 -0.95 11.33 29.21
N TRP A 465 0.06 11.22 30.08
CA TRP A 465 0.22 10.12 31.05
C TRP A 465 -0.94 10.02 32.03
N THR A 466 -1.50 11.15 32.47
CA THR A 466 -2.66 11.17 33.38
C THR A 466 -3.88 10.51 32.74
N GLU A 467 -4.22 10.90 31.51
CA GLU A 467 -5.31 10.27 30.76
C GLU A 467 -5.01 8.80 30.45
N LEU A 468 -3.75 8.46 30.12
CA LEU A 468 -3.36 7.08 29.84
C LEU A 468 -3.52 6.19 31.08
N VAL A 469 -3.04 6.63 32.24
CA VAL A 469 -3.19 5.90 33.52
C VAL A 469 -4.66 5.69 33.85
N SER A 470 -5.49 6.72 33.67
CA SER A 470 -6.94 6.61 33.89
C SER A 470 -7.58 5.59 32.94
N PHE A 471 -7.18 5.63 31.66
CA PHE A 471 -7.63 4.69 30.64
C PHE A 471 -7.23 3.25 30.95
N LEU A 472 -5.94 2.99 31.18
CA LEU A 472 -5.39 1.66 31.51
C LEU A 472 -5.99 1.11 32.81
N SER A 473 -6.13 1.94 33.85
CA SER A 473 -6.74 1.52 35.11
C SER A 473 -8.22 1.15 34.95
N THR A 474 -8.94 1.83 34.06
CA THR A 474 -10.34 1.51 33.76
C THR A 474 -10.45 0.24 32.94
N LEU A 475 -9.57 0.08 31.94
CA LEU A 475 -9.48 -1.10 31.10
C LEU A 475 -9.16 -2.35 31.93
N LEU A 476 -8.18 -2.24 32.85
CA LEU A 476 -7.79 -3.33 33.74
C LEU A 476 -8.92 -3.79 34.67
N LYS A 477 -9.69 -2.85 35.23
CA LYS A 477 -10.86 -3.16 36.07
C LYS A 477 -11.96 -3.94 35.34
N SER A 478 -12.00 -3.85 34.01
CA SER A 478 -12.98 -4.58 33.20
C SER A 478 -12.61 -6.05 32.96
N GLU A 479 -11.36 -6.43 33.27
CA GLU A 479 -10.84 -7.77 33.05
C GLU A 479 -11.02 -8.67 34.29
N GLN A 480 -11.29 -9.95 34.05
CA GLN A 480 -11.65 -10.91 35.10
C GLN A 480 -10.46 -11.41 35.93
N ARG A 481 -9.23 -11.36 35.38
CA ARG A 481 -7.98 -11.87 36.01
C ARG A 481 -6.77 -10.97 35.69
N PRO A 482 -6.71 -9.76 36.26
CA PRO A 482 -5.69 -8.77 35.94
C PRO A 482 -4.25 -9.22 36.27
N GLU A 483 -4.04 -10.00 37.36
CA GLU A 483 -2.69 -10.45 37.78
C GLU A 483 -2.00 -11.36 36.77
N LYS A 484 -2.75 -12.27 36.13
CA LYS A 484 -2.18 -13.19 35.14
C LYS A 484 -1.99 -12.54 33.78
N LEU A 485 -2.72 -11.45 33.56
CA LEU A 485 -2.76 -10.77 32.29
C LEU A 485 -1.56 -9.83 32.16
N ILE A 486 -1.22 -9.05 33.17
CA ILE A 486 -0.19 -7.98 33.04
C ILE A 486 1.25 -8.51 32.96
N LEU A 487 1.58 -9.60 33.64
CA LEU A 487 2.95 -10.09 33.80
C LEU A 487 3.50 -10.88 32.59
N GLY A 488 2.77 -10.90 31.47
CA GLY A 488 3.17 -11.61 30.26
C GLY A 488 3.94 -10.72 29.27
N PRO A 489 4.71 -11.31 28.33
CA PRO A 489 5.31 -10.55 27.25
C PRO A 489 4.22 -9.96 26.35
N VAL A 490 4.51 -8.79 25.77
CA VAL A 490 3.65 -8.11 24.78
C VAL A 490 3.26 -9.07 23.63
N PHE A 491 4.19 -9.93 23.22
CA PHE A 491 4.00 -10.95 22.19
C PHE A 491 4.28 -12.35 22.76
N PRO A 492 3.24 -13.13 23.12
CA PRO A 492 3.43 -14.51 23.57
C PRO A 492 3.84 -15.43 22.41
N GLU A 493 4.96 -16.14 22.54
CA GLU A 493 5.46 -17.09 21.53
C GLU A 493 4.67 -18.42 21.54
N ASP A 494 4.27 -18.89 22.72
CA ASP A 494 3.76 -20.25 23.00
C ASP A 494 2.24 -20.44 22.83
N GLN A 495 1.50 -19.43 22.40
CA GLN A 495 0.05 -19.56 22.22
C GLN A 495 -0.29 -19.79 20.74
N ALA A 496 -0.89 -20.93 20.43
CA ALA A 496 -1.42 -21.25 19.09
C ALA A 496 -2.42 -20.20 18.56
N ASP A 497 -3.01 -19.41 19.47
CA ASP A 497 -3.96 -18.33 19.20
C ASP A 497 -3.30 -16.93 19.13
N SER A 498 -1.97 -16.83 19.24
CA SER A 498 -1.20 -15.57 19.18
C SER A 498 -1.03 -15.11 17.74
N LEU A 499 -2.12 -14.58 17.19
CA LEU A 499 -2.21 -14.12 15.81
C LEU A 499 -2.04 -12.60 15.72
N PRO A 500 -1.53 -12.07 14.60
CA PRO A 500 -1.48 -10.63 14.36
C PRO A 500 -2.87 -10.00 14.46
N LEU A 501 -2.94 -8.85 15.15
CA LEU A 501 -4.16 -8.06 15.20
C LEU A 501 -4.39 -7.37 13.84
N PRO A 502 -5.64 -7.04 13.46
CA PRO A 502 -5.93 -6.32 12.21
C PRO A 502 -5.09 -5.06 12.05
N GLU A 503 -4.87 -4.32 13.14
CA GLU A 503 -4.03 -3.12 13.11
C GLU A 503 -2.53 -3.38 12.90
N ASP A 504 -1.99 -4.54 13.27
CA ASP A 504 -0.58 -4.88 13.03
C ASP A 504 -0.28 -4.84 11.51
N TYR A 505 -1.22 -5.29 10.68
CA TYR A 505 -1.12 -5.22 9.22
C TYR A 505 -1.16 -3.78 8.68
N PHE A 506 -1.76 -2.84 9.40
CA PHE A 506 -1.88 -1.46 8.97
C PHE A 506 -0.62 -0.63 9.22
N PHE A 507 0.23 -1.01 10.17
CA PHE A 507 1.49 -0.31 10.42
C PHE A 507 2.75 -1.17 10.28
N ARG A 508 2.63 -2.45 9.88
CA ARG A 508 3.81 -3.24 9.49
C ARG A 508 4.62 -2.55 8.39
N GLY A 509 5.94 -2.65 8.49
CA GLY A 509 6.90 -2.07 7.55
C GLY A 509 7.11 -0.56 7.70
N GLN A 510 6.54 0.06 8.73
CA GLN A 510 6.86 1.44 9.10
C GLN A 510 8.21 1.50 9.79
N ILE A 511 8.98 2.57 9.56
CA ILE A 511 10.34 2.73 10.13
C ILE A 511 10.33 2.66 11.66
N TRP A 512 9.28 3.16 12.30
CA TRP A 512 9.15 3.15 13.75
C TRP A 512 8.62 1.84 14.31
N SER A 513 8.06 0.96 13.48
CA SER A 513 7.49 -0.32 13.94
C SER A 513 8.49 -1.48 13.96
N GLN A 514 9.70 -1.27 13.43
CA GLN A 514 10.68 -2.33 13.13
C GLN A 514 11.11 -3.13 14.37
N TRP A 515 11.24 -2.47 15.52
CA TRP A 515 11.68 -3.12 16.76
C TRP A 515 10.52 -3.43 17.72
N TYR A 516 9.30 -3.10 17.30
CA TYR A 516 8.10 -3.40 18.05
C TYR A 516 7.52 -4.76 17.64
N LEU A 517 7.39 -5.01 16.32
CA LEU A 517 6.84 -6.26 15.80
C LEU A 517 7.93 -7.34 15.77
N PRO A 518 7.71 -8.54 16.35
CA PRO A 518 8.68 -9.64 16.30
C PRO A 518 8.96 -10.14 14.88
N ASP A 519 10.16 -10.68 14.67
CA ASP A 519 10.49 -11.40 13.45
C ASP A 519 9.56 -12.63 13.29
N GLY A 520 9.11 -12.89 12.07
CA GLY A 520 8.18 -13.99 11.79
C GLY A 520 6.76 -13.80 12.36
N TRP A 521 6.42 -12.65 12.95
CA TRP A 521 5.09 -12.39 13.54
C TRP A 521 3.95 -12.66 12.57
N PHE A 522 4.17 -12.38 11.28
CA PHE A 522 3.19 -12.54 10.22
C PHE A 522 3.31 -13.88 9.45
N GLU A 523 4.11 -14.86 9.89
CA GLU A 523 4.26 -16.14 9.17
C GLU A 523 3.11 -17.12 9.44
N ARG A 524 2.45 -17.00 10.59
CA ARG A 524 1.38 -17.90 11.07
C ARG A 524 -0.02 -17.50 10.55
N GLU A 525 -0.12 -17.20 9.25
CA GLU A 525 -1.26 -16.47 8.64
C GLU A 525 -2.62 -17.18 8.68
N HIS A 526 -3.67 -16.35 8.72
CA HIS A 526 -5.04 -16.69 8.30
C HIS A 526 -5.25 -16.30 6.83
N ASP A 527 -6.26 -16.90 6.18
CA ASP A 527 -6.76 -16.45 4.87
C ASP A 527 -7.01 -14.93 4.88
N GLU A 528 -6.72 -14.24 3.77
CA GLU A 528 -6.81 -12.77 3.66
C GLU A 528 -8.14 -12.18 4.16
N GLN A 529 -9.23 -12.94 3.97
CA GLN A 529 -10.58 -12.59 4.39
C GLN A 529 -10.74 -12.47 5.91
N ASP A 530 -9.92 -13.19 6.69
CA ASP A 530 -10.01 -13.25 8.15
C ASP A 530 -9.13 -12.19 8.83
N ARG A 531 -8.12 -11.65 8.13
CA ARG A 531 -7.21 -10.61 8.66
C ARG A 531 -7.93 -9.31 9.06
N SER A 532 -9.07 -9.03 8.43
CA SER A 532 -9.90 -7.85 8.69
C SER A 532 -11.13 -8.14 9.55
N GLN A 533 -11.34 -9.40 9.96
CA GLN A 533 -12.50 -9.80 10.75
C GLN A 533 -12.31 -9.49 12.24
N GLU A 534 -13.32 -8.84 12.81
CA GLU A 534 -13.35 -8.49 14.23
C GLU A 534 -14.12 -9.57 15.02
N PHE A 535 -13.38 -10.52 15.59
CA PHE A 535 -13.94 -11.51 16.50
C PHE A 535 -13.90 -11.04 17.96
N ALA A 536 -14.67 -11.70 18.84
CA ALA A 536 -14.62 -11.44 20.27
C ALA A 536 -13.22 -11.75 20.86
N SER A 537 -12.51 -12.74 20.30
CA SER A 537 -11.11 -13.06 20.62
C SER A 537 -10.17 -11.91 20.24
N THR A 538 -10.35 -11.28 19.08
CA THR A 538 -9.57 -10.12 18.62
C THR A 538 -9.65 -8.96 19.61
N VAL A 539 -10.85 -8.68 20.13
CA VAL A 539 -11.06 -7.63 21.13
C VAL A 539 -10.33 -7.94 22.43
N LYS A 540 -10.34 -9.21 22.86
CA LYS A 540 -9.64 -9.64 24.08
C LYS A 540 -8.12 -9.52 23.91
N LEU A 541 -7.56 -10.07 22.84
CA LEU A 541 -6.12 -9.99 22.52
C LEU A 541 -5.63 -8.54 22.44
N ARG A 542 -6.45 -7.66 21.85
CA ARG A 542 -6.16 -6.23 21.78
C ARG A 542 -6.15 -5.55 23.14
N THR A 543 -7.11 -5.88 24.02
CA THR A 543 -7.11 -5.37 25.39
C THR A 543 -5.85 -5.83 26.13
N GLU A 544 -5.50 -7.11 26.02
CA GLU A 544 -4.27 -7.68 26.59
C GLU A 544 -3.03 -6.94 26.10
N ARG A 545 -2.90 -6.77 24.78
CA ARG A 545 -1.79 -6.05 24.15
C ARG A 545 -1.64 -4.61 24.65
N VAL A 546 -2.74 -3.86 24.76
CA VAL A 546 -2.73 -2.49 25.27
C VAL A 546 -2.29 -2.44 26.74
N LEU A 547 -2.72 -3.40 27.56
CA LEU A 547 -2.32 -3.48 28.96
C LEU A 547 -0.86 -3.87 29.12
N HIS A 548 -0.34 -4.81 28.32
CA HIS A 548 1.09 -5.15 28.29
C HIS A 548 1.94 -3.97 27.88
N LEU A 549 1.55 -3.23 26.84
CA LEU A 549 2.25 -2.01 26.43
C LEU A 549 2.30 -0.96 27.54
N GLY A 550 1.19 -0.80 28.27
CA GLY A 550 1.13 0.07 29.44
C GLY A 550 2.07 -0.37 30.57
N TYR A 551 2.19 -1.69 30.80
CA TYR A 551 3.11 -2.26 31.78
C TYR A 551 4.58 -2.13 31.35
N GLU A 552 4.91 -2.39 30.10
CA GLU A 552 6.27 -2.19 29.56
C GLU A 552 6.72 -0.73 29.66
N LEU A 553 5.83 0.23 29.37
CA LEU A 553 6.11 1.65 29.59
C LEU A 553 6.33 1.99 31.08
N ALA A 554 5.66 1.28 32.00
CA ALA A 554 5.88 1.44 33.43
C ALA A 554 7.24 0.87 33.88
N ASN A 555 7.78 -0.15 33.22
CA ASN A 555 9.09 -0.74 33.53
C ASN A 555 10.26 0.23 33.29
N TYR A 556 10.09 1.26 32.46
CA TYR A 556 11.08 2.34 32.32
C TYR A 556 11.20 3.21 33.58
N GLY A 557 10.22 3.16 34.50
CA GLY A 557 10.25 3.90 35.77
C GLY A 557 10.21 5.43 35.65
N ARG A 558 9.93 5.98 34.45
CA ARG A 558 10.04 7.42 34.16
C ARG A 558 8.71 8.15 34.16
N TRP A 559 7.70 7.61 33.49
CA TRP A 559 6.45 8.35 33.22
C TRP A 559 5.26 7.83 34.02
N ILE A 560 5.13 6.50 34.08
CA ILE A 560 4.07 5.81 34.80
C ILE A 560 4.68 4.65 35.59
N SER A 561 3.94 4.17 36.58
CA SER A 561 4.30 3.02 37.39
C SER A 561 3.10 2.09 37.53
N TYR A 562 3.37 0.80 37.71
CA TYR A 562 2.34 -0.20 38.01
C TYR A 562 2.65 -0.84 39.36
N ASN A 563 1.68 -0.81 40.26
CA ASN A 563 1.81 -1.43 41.58
C ASN A 563 1.13 -2.81 41.56
N GLU A 564 1.94 -3.86 41.65
CA GLU A 564 1.46 -5.26 41.58
C GLU A 564 0.51 -5.65 42.73
N GLN A 565 0.71 -5.08 43.93
CA GLN A 565 -0.12 -5.39 45.10
C GLN A 565 -1.52 -4.78 44.99
N THR A 566 -1.59 -3.55 44.51
CA THR A 566 -2.86 -2.80 44.37
C THR A 566 -3.49 -2.94 42.99
N GLN A 567 -2.77 -3.55 42.05
CA GLN A 567 -3.13 -3.72 40.63
C GLN A 567 -3.58 -2.41 39.98
N LYS A 568 -2.79 -1.35 40.19
CA LYS A 568 -3.11 0.00 39.72
C LYS A 568 -1.95 0.63 39.00
N PHE A 569 -2.27 1.32 37.91
CA PHE A 569 -1.36 2.26 37.28
C PHE A 569 -1.41 3.60 38.02
N SER A 570 -0.27 4.27 38.08
CA SER A 570 -0.10 5.63 38.61
C SER A 570 0.88 6.42 37.75
N VAL A 571 0.77 7.75 37.76
CA VAL A 571 1.78 8.62 37.15
C VAL A 571 2.98 8.69 38.10
N THR A 572 4.20 8.56 37.57
CA THR A 572 5.42 8.69 38.37
C THR A 572 5.60 10.16 38.76
N THR A 573 5.64 10.44 40.06
CA THR A 573 5.98 11.79 40.54
C THR A 573 7.50 11.91 40.62
N SER A 574 8.06 13.06 40.25
CA SER A 574 9.51 13.34 40.21
C SER A 574 10.25 13.17 41.55
N CYS A 575 9.54 12.82 42.63
CA CYS A 575 10.12 12.48 43.93
C CYS A 575 10.66 11.04 43.98
N ASP A 576 10.13 10.13 43.16
CA ASP A 576 10.45 8.69 43.23
C ASP A 576 11.68 8.28 42.39
N SER A 577 12.13 9.15 41.47
CA SER A 577 13.30 8.91 40.61
C SER A 577 14.65 8.96 41.36
N SER A 578 14.66 9.23 42.66
CA SER A 578 15.88 9.31 43.48
C SER A 578 16.25 8.00 44.18
N GLN A 579 15.44 6.93 44.04
CA GLN A 579 15.64 5.69 44.80
C GLN A 579 16.19 4.50 44.02
N ASN A 580 16.35 4.59 42.70
CA ASN A 580 16.93 3.49 41.90
C ASN A 580 17.94 4.04 40.87
N ILE A 581 19.14 4.36 41.33
CA ILE A 581 20.37 4.39 40.52
C ILE A 581 21.31 3.33 41.06
#